data_AF-A0A5K0VXG7-F1
#
_entry.id   AF-A0A5K0VXG7-F1
#
_cell.length_a   1.000
_cell.length_b   1.000
_cell.length_c   1.000
_cell.angle_alpha   90.00
_cell.angle_beta   90.00
_cell.angle_gamma   90.00
#
_symmetry.space_group_name_H-M   'P 1'
#
loop_
_entity.id
_entity.type
_entity.pdbx_description
1 polymer ?
#
loop_
_entity_poly.entity_id
_entity_poly.type
_entity_poly.pdbx_seq_one_letter_code
_entity_poly.pdbx_strand_id
1 'polypeptide(L)' 'MMQQQYGEQSNEEWEDGSLPKMAVAIDRDKGSQFAVKWAVDKLLIGMPNILLVHVRNKAGPVQ' A
#
# COMPACT_ATOMS: atom_id res chain seq x y z
N MET A 1 -12.45 0.02 -46.98
CA MET A 1 -11.82 -0.72 -45.87
C MET A 1 -11.30 0.29 -44.86
N MET A 2 -12.12 0.63 -43.87
CA MET A 2 -11.67 1.36 -42.68
C MET A 2 -11.18 0.31 -41.70
N GLN A 3 -9.88 0.24 -41.46
CA GLN A 3 -9.36 -0.37 -40.25
C GLN A 3 -9.33 0.76 -39.21
N GLN A 4 -10.27 0.72 -38.27
CA GLN A 4 -10.22 1.55 -37.08
C GLN A 4 -9.07 1.01 -36.23
N GLN A 5 -7.96 1.73 -36.21
CA GLN A 5 -6.86 1.47 -35.31
C GLN A 5 -7.32 1.88 -33.91
N TYR A 6 -7.84 0.90 -33.16
CA TYR A 6 -8.13 1.05 -31.75
C TYR A 6 -6.81 1.39 -31.05
N GLY A 7 -6.73 2.58 -30.46
CA GLY A 7 -5.60 2.98 -29.65
C GLY A 7 -5.41 1.98 -28.51
N GLU A 8 -4.21 1.42 -28.43
CA GLU A 8 -3.74 0.70 -27.25
C GLU A 8 -3.80 1.67 -26.08
N GLN A 9 -4.83 1.55 -25.25
CA GLN A 9 -4.78 2.08 -23.90
C GLN A 9 -3.68 1.28 -23.20
N SER A 10 -2.52 1.90 -22.99
CA SER A 10 -1.44 1.30 -22.23
C SER A 10 -2.00 0.90 -20.88
N ASN A 11 -2.17 -0.41 -20.71
CA ASN A 11 -2.39 -1.00 -19.41
C ASN A 11 -1.06 -0.79 -18.67
N GLU A 12 -0.99 0.24 -17.83
CA GLU A 12 0.11 0.36 -16.87
C GLU A 12 -0.07 -0.78 -15.87
N GLU A 13 0.32 -1.98 -16.27
CA GLU A 13 0.70 -3.06 -15.38
C GLU A 13 1.78 -2.47 -14.48
N TRP A 14 1.41 -2.19 -13.24
CA TRP A 14 2.37 -1.95 -12.19
C TRP A 14 3.32 -3.15 -12.20
N GLU A 15 4.55 -2.96 -12.67
CA GLU A 15 5.53 -4.02 -12.65
C GLU A 15 5.56 -4.60 -11.23
N ASP A 16 5.23 -5.88 -11.13
CA ASP A 16 5.16 -6.71 -9.91
C ASP A 16 6.44 -6.62 -9.04
N GLY A 17 7.49 -5.97 -9.54
CA GLY A 17 8.75 -5.72 -8.85
C GLY A 17 8.83 -4.45 -7.99
N SER A 18 7.92 -3.48 -8.08
CA SER A 18 8.12 -2.15 -7.46
C SER A 18 7.24 -1.86 -6.23
N LEU A 19 6.14 -2.59 -6.04
CA LEU A 19 5.28 -2.37 -4.88
C LEU A 19 5.97 -2.84 -3.58
N PRO A 20 5.80 -2.11 -2.47
CA PRO A 20 6.30 -2.57 -1.18
C PRO A 20 5.64 -3.90 -0.86
N LYS A 21 6.43 -4.97 -0.77
CA LYS A 21 5.99 -6.32 -0.41
C LYS A 21 5.45 -6.41 1.04
N MET A 22 5.44 -5.27 1.76
CA MET A 22 5.09 -5.13 3.15
C MET A 22 4.21 -3.92 3.38
N ALA A 23 3.07 -4.15 4.01
CA ALA A 23 2.25 -3.08 4.58
C ALA A 23 2.03 -3.32 6.07
N VAL A 24 2.15 -2.26 6.87
CA VAL A 24 1.87 -2.26 8.31
C VAL A 24 0.75 -1.28 8.57
N ALA A 25 -0.37 -1.79 9.09
CA ALA A 25 -1.48 -0.95 9.51
C ALA A 25 -1.11 -0.18 10.79
N ILE A 26 -1.36 1.12 10.78
CA ILE A 26 -1.15 2.01 11.92
C ILE A 26 -2.47 2.68 12.30
N ASP A 27 -2.81 2.67 13.58
CA ASP A 27 -3.91 3.46 14.14
C ASP A 27 -3.43 4.21 15.39
N ARG A 28 -4.32 4.86 16.12
CA ARG A 28 -4.04 5.61 17.36
C ARG A 28 -3.71 4.74 18.55
N ASP A 29 -3.64 3.42 18.36
CA ASP A 29 -3.34 2.45 19.40
C ASP A 29 -1.84 2.31 19.67
N LYS A 30 -1.51 2.12 20.96
CA LYS A 30 -0.12 1.86 21.39
C LYS A 30 0.47 0.61 20.74
N GLY A 31 -0.36 -0.35 20.36
CA GLY A 31 0.04 -1.57 19.65
C GLY A 31 0.70 -1.29 18.29
N SER A 32 0.27 -0.26 17.57
CA SER A 32 0.80 0.06 16.24
C SER A 32 2.28 0.43 16.27
N GLN A 33 2.77 1.07 17.34
CA GLN A 33 4.19 1.39 17.49
C GLN A 33 5.06 0.12 17.62
N PHE A 34 4.59 -0.86 18.39
CA PHE A 34 5.28 -2.15 18.53
C PHE A 34 5.29 -2.93 17.22
N ALA A 35 4.20 -2.87 16.44
CA ALA A 35 4.11 -3.52 15.13
C ALA A 35 5.13 -2.93 14.13
N VAL A 36 5.25 -1.60 14.07
CA VAL A 36 6.25 -0.93 13.22
C VAL A 36 7.67 -1.32 13.63
N LYS A 37 7.99 -1.28 14.94
CA LYS A 37 9.31 -1.68 15.45
C LYS A 37 9.63 -3.13 15.05
N TRP A 38 8.68 -4.04 15.25
CA TRP A 38 8.85 -5.44 14.88
C TRP A 38 9.12 -5.62 13.39
N ALA A 39 8.38 -4.91 12.52
CA ALA A 39 8.59 -4.97 11.08
C ALA A 39 9.98 -4.46 10.67
N VAL A 40 10.41 -3.33 11.22
CA VAL A 40 11.75 -2.77 10.99
C VAL A 40 12.84 -3.76 11.42
N ASP A 41 12.74 -4.32 12.63
CA ASP A 41 13.74 -5.21 13.18
C ASP A 41 13.86 -6.55 12.45
N LYS A 42 12.77 -7.02 11.84
CA LYS A 42 12.69 -8.38 11.30
C LYS A 42 12.71 -8.46 9.79
N LEU A 43 12.28 -7.41 9.08
CA LEU A 43 11.89 -7.55 7.69
C LEU A 43 12.65 -6.63 6.74
N LEU A 44 13.25 -5.53 7.23
CA LEU A 44 14.04 -4.62 6.38
C LEU A 44 15.28 -5.26 5.74
N ILE A 45 15.78 -6.38 6.30
CA ILE A 45 16.93 -7.10 5.75
C ILE A 45 16.62 -7.67 4.35
N GLY A 46 15.38 -8.09 4.09
CA GLY A 46 14.96 -8.66 2.80
C GLY A 46 13.91 -7.84 2.04
N MET A 47 13.31 -6.85 2.70
CA MET A 47 12.19 -6.06 2.18
C MET A 47 12.49 -4.59 2.52
N PRO A 48 13.23 -3.86 1.67
CA PRO A 48 13.79 -2.56 2.02
C PRO A 48 12.74 -1.45 2.12
N ASN A 49 11.51 -1.71 1.65
CA ASN A 49 10.41 -0.76 1.66
C ASN A 49 9.28 -1.26 2.56
N ILE A 50 8.77 -0.37 3.42
CA ILE A 50 7.60 -0.63 4.28
C ILE A 50 6.54 0.43 3.97
N LEU A 51 5.34 -0.01 3.61
CA LEU A 51 4.17 0.86 3.48
C LEU A 51 3.44 0.96 4.82
N LEU A 52 3.36 2.15 5.40
CA LEU A 52 2.54 2.40 6.59
C LEU A 52 1.17 2.91 6.19
N VAL A 53 0.10 2.22 6.61
CA VAL A 53 -1.28 2.56 6.23
C VAL A 53 -2.07 2.99 7.45
N HIS A 54 -2.50 4.24 7.48
CA HIS A 54 -3.45 4.76 8.48
C HIS A 54 -4.83 4.94 7.87
N VAL A 55 -5.85 4.28 8.43
CA VAL A 55 -7.25 4.50 8.04
C VAL A 55 -7.89 5.45 9.04
N ARG A 56 -8.31 6.63 8.56
CA ARG A 56 -9.09 7.56 9.38
C ARG A 56 -10.58 7.29 9.19
N ASN A 57 -11.19 6.64 10.17
CA ASN A 57 -12.65 6.52 10.22
C ASN A 57 -13.24 7.92 10.40
N LYS A 58 -13.96 8.43 9.40
CA LYS A 58 -14.86 9.57 9.63
C LYS A 58 -15.96 9.05 10.55
N ALA A 59 -16.08 9.62 11.74
CA ALA A 59 -17.32 9.47 12.49
C ALA A 59 -18.45 9.90 11.54
N GLY A 60 -19.39 9.00 11.27
CA GLY A 60 -20.59 9.33 10.52
C GLY A 60 -21.35 10.47 11.21
N PRO A 61 -22.35 11.07 10.56
CA PRO A 61 -23.15 12.11 11.20
C PRO A 61 -23.66 11.58 12.54
N VAL A 62 -23.40 12.33 13.62
CA VAL A 62 -24.11 12.12 14.88
C VAL A 62 -25.58 12.42 14.56
N GLN A 63 -26.40 11.37 14.49
CA GLN A 63 -27.85 11.48 14.37
C GLN A 63 -28.43 11.91 15.72
#